data_AF-A0A8T3WM31-F1
#
_entry.id   AF-A0A8T3WM31-F1
#
_cell.length_a   1.000
_cell.length_b   1.000
_cell.length_c   1.000
_cell.angle_alpha   90.00
_cell.angle_beta   90.00
_cell.angle_gamma   90.00
#
_symmetry.space_group_name_H-M   'P 1'
#
loop_
_entity.id
_entity.type
_entity.pdbx_description
1 polymer ?
#
loop_
_entity_poly.entity_id
_entity_poly.type
_entity_poly.pdbx_seq_one_letter_code
_entity_poly.pdbx_strand_id
1 'polypeptide(L)'
;METGIIRKIVLWMVILLVLPAHILAAGGGGGGSSSSGLGFGSRDSVYILVNQDYSEKFSLKNSTKYELKIDVVNETINVNFGDISIKLAEGDNFVDLNNNSLADINFNLISTKGKVANIRIIDAKELVSIAGNSEADANKTEEKNDKETKKDEEPEGLECSNLTTLKERVACRIGMEKEEQEKELKLYYLPEECRALAGNEKGICIARYKSVQTCWKFPIGDERVSCVKRFMNLGTIQEEKEVCNKLTGEEKSVCVREIKNKVYNLIKWRFYDLEERAEDFMHRGLADKETVAAFIEKTELNKAKFNEAKTKEERKDVILAVKNDWKDFVGKVKENFRG
;
A
#
# COMPACT_ATOMS: atom_id res chain seq x y z
N MET A 1 -23.85 -35.90 46.53
CA MET A 1 -24.22 -34.50 46.79
C MET A 1 -22.95 -33.68 46.67
N GLU A 2 -22.73 -32.78 45.73
CA GLU A 2 -23.46 -32.31 44.56
C GLU A 2 -22.39 -32.03 43.49
N THR A 3 -22.49 -32.70 42.35
CA THR A 3 -21.77 -32.34 41.12
C THR A 3 -22.83 -32.20 40.04
N GLY A 4 -22.97 -31.01 39.47
CA GLY A 4 -23.68 -30.83 38.21
C GLY A 4 -24.93 -29.95 38.27
N ILE A 5 -24.71 -28.64 38.20
CA ILE A 5 -25.52 -27.69 37.44
C ILE A 5 -24.50 -26.67 36.89
N ILE A 6 -24.74 -26.06 35.72
CA ILE A 6 -23.84 -25.19 34.92
C ILE A 6 -23.10 -25.94 33.78
N ARG A 7 -23.84 -26.75 33.00
CA ARG A 7 -23.39 -27.20 31.66
C ARG A 7 -24.52 -27.28 30.62
N LYS A 8 -25.58 -26.48 30.76
CA LYS A 8 -26.83 -26.64 29.97
C LYS A 8 -27.50 -25.35 29.45
N ILE A 9 -26.78 -24.27 29.12
CA ILE A 9 -27.43 -23.03 28.64
C ILE A 9 -26.93 -22.46 27.28
N VAL A 10 -25.97 -23.08 26.58
CA VAL A 10 -25.58 -22.56 25.24
C VAL A 10 -25.50 -23.66 24.17
N LEU A 11 -26.48 -24.57 24.20
CA LEU A 11 -26.67 -25.65 23.22
C LEU A 11 -28.10 -25.62 22.64
N TRP A 12 -28.57 -24.44 22.23
CA TRP A 12 -29.89 -24.27 21.61
C TRP A 12 -29.90 -23.13 20.59
N MET A 13 -29.22 -23.31 19.45
CA MET A 13 -29.66 -22.76 18.16
C MET A 13 -28.84 -23.38 17.02
N VAL A 14 -29.26 -24.58 16.63
CA VAL A 14 -28.98 -25.14 15.31
C VAL A 14 -30.34 -25.35 14.64
N ILE A 15 -30.39 -25.10 13.32
CA ILE A 15 -31.34 -25.64 12.34
C ILE A 15 -32.57 -24.79 11.99
N LEU A 16 -32.51 -24.15 10.82
CA LEU A 16 -33.60 -24.02 9.83
C LEU A 16 -32.95 -23.70 8.46
N LEU A 17 -32.54 -24.71 7.67
CA LEU A 17 -33.28 -25.44 6.62
C LEU A 17 -33.49 -24.66 5.30
N VAL A 18 -33.11 -25.35 4.20
CA VAL A 18 -33.62 -25.35 2.81
C VAL A 18 -32.63 -24.92 1.69
N LEU A 19 -32.18 -25.93 0.92
CA LEU A 19 -31.68 -25.93 -0.48
C LEU A 19 -32.88 -26.24 -1.44
N PRO A 20 -32.77 -26.34 -2.79
CA PRO A 20 -31.91 -25.74 -3.83
C PRO A 20 -32.72 -25.23 -5.08
N ALA A 21 -32.09 -24.64 -6.11
CA ALA A 21 -32.50 -24.80 -7.54
C ALA A 21 -31.47 -24.26 -8.56
N HIS A 22 -31.26 -25.03 -9.62
CA HIS A 22 -30.48 -24.72 -10.83
C HIS A 22 -31.25 -23.83 -11.82
N ILE A 23 -30.55 -23.00 -12.60
CA ILE A 23 -30.94 -22.63 -13.98
C ILE A 23 -29.68 -22.58 -14.87
N LEU A 24 -29.66 -23.42 -15.89
CA LEU A 24 -28.84 -23.30 -17.10
C LEU A 24 -29.56 -22.38 -18.09
N ALA A 25 -28.80 -21.53 -18.80
CA ALA A 25 -29.26 -20.93 -20.04
C ALA A 25 -28.13 -20.96 -21.06
N ALA A 26 -28.39 -21.65 -22.18
CA ALA A 26 -27.64 -21.60 -23.41
C ALA A 26 -28.27 -20.53 -24.33
N GLY A 27 -27.45 -19.88 -25.15
CA GLY A 27 -27.90 -19.00 -26.23
C GLY A 27 -26.71 -18.62 -27.11
N GLY A 28 -26.73 -19.10 -28.36
CA GLY A 28 -25.77 -18.75 -29.40
C GLY A 28 -26.17 -17.51 -30.19
N GLY A 29 -25.31 -17.11 -31.12
CA GLY A 29 -25.60 -16.08 -32.13
C GLY A 29 -24.34 -15.34 -32.57
N GLY A 30 -23.89 -15.61 -33.80
CA GLY A 30 -22.78 -14.92 -34.44
C GLY A 30 -23.15 -13.56 -35.04
N GLY A 31 -22.12 -12.80 -35.40
CA GLY A 31 -22.24 -11.56 -36.16
C GLY A 31 -20.89 -10.86 -36.26
N GLY A 32 -20.27 -10.91 -37.44
CA GLY A 32 -19.09 -10.11 -37.74
C GLY A 32 -19.42 -8.63 -37.67
N SER A 33 -18.62 -7.87 -36.92
CA SER A 33 -18.67 -6.41 -36.88
C SER A 33 -17.31 -5.88 -36.49
N SER A 34 -16.94 -4.77 -37.13
CA SER A 34 -15.74 -3.97 -36.93
C SER A 34 -15.36 -3.91 -35.45
N SER A 35 -14.38 -4.71 -35.05
CA SER A 35 -14.15 -5.02 -33.64
C SER A 35 -13.69 -3.79 -32.87
N SER A 36 -14.53 -3.31 -31.95
CA SER A 36 -14.04 -2.61 -30.76
C SER A 36 -13.11 -3.58 -30.03
N GLY A 37 -11.82 -3.24 -29.95
CA GLY A 37 -10.80 -4.07 -29.33
C GLY A 37 -10.65 -3.70 -27.86
N LEU A 38 -10.75 -4.69 -26.98
CA LEU A 38 -10.31 -4.56 -25.59
C LEU A 38 -8.82 -4.86 -25.52
N GLY A 39 -8.03 -3.82 -25.25
CA GLY A 39 -6.60 -3.94 -25.00
C GLY A 39 -6.32 -3.89 -23.50
N PHE A 40 -5.78 -4.96 -22.93
CA PHE A 40 -5.27 -4.93 -21.56
C PHE A 40 -3.82 -4.45 -21.60
N GLY A 41 -3.58 -3.18 -21.27
CA GLY A 41 -2.22 -2.62 -21.22
C GLY A 41 -1.47 -2.92 -19.92
N SER A 42 -2.20 -3.24 -18.84
CA SER A 42 -1.70 -3.68 -17.52
C SER A 42 -2.86 -4.26 -16.67
N ARG A 43 -2.60 -4.79 -15.46
CA ARG A 43 -3.65 -5.29 -14.55
C ARG A 43 -4.61 -4.20 -14.04
N ASP A 44 -4.24 -2.93 -14.15
CA ASP A 44 -4.92 -1.80 -13.49
C ASP A 44 -5.55 -0.80 -14.48
N SER A 45 -5.44 -1.06 -15.79
CA SER A 45 -6.03 -0.20 -16.83
C SER A 45 -6.60 -0.98 -18.00
N VAL A 46 -7.80 -0.59 -18.44
CA VAL A 46 -8.46 -1.16 -19.62
C VAL A 46 -8.48 -0.10 -20.72
N TYR A 47 -7.99 -0.46 -21.92
CA TYR A 47 -8.12 0.37 -23.11
C TYR A 47 -9.30 -0.12 -23.91
N ILE A 48 -10.24 0.79 -24.15
CA ILE A 48 -11.40 0.51 -24.99
C ILE A 48 -11.31 1.38 -26.22
N LEU A 49 -11.09 0.74 -27.37
CA LEU A 49 -11.24 1.39 -28.66
C LEU A 49 -12.70 1.26 -29.08
N VAL A 50 -13.41 2.37 -29.11
CA VAL A 50 -14.84 2.41 -29.41
C VAL A 50 -15.04 3.09 -30.77
N ASN A 51 -15.61 2.37 -31.74
CA ASN A 51 -15.90 2.88 -33.09
C ASN A 51 -17.41 3.05 -33.38
N GLN A 52 -18.26 2.64 -32.43
CA GLN A 52 -19.72 2.70 -32.42
C GLN A 52 -20.22 2.54 -30.98
N ASP A 53 -21.51 2.73 -30.71
CA ASP A 53 -22.08 2.52 -29.37
C ASP A 53 -21.65 1.18 -28.78
N TYR A 54 -21.12 1.21 -27.57
CA TYR A 54 -20.47 0.07 -26.93
C TYR A 54 -21.12 -0.19 -25.58
N SER A 55 -21.45 -1.46 -25.31
CA SER A 55 -21.94 -1.90 -24.01
C SER A 55 -21.19 -3.16 -23.57
N GLU A 56 -20.60 -3.12 -22.39
CA GLU A 56 -20.01 -4.30 -21.76
C GLU A 56 -20.39 -4.38 -20.28
N LYS A 57 -20.63 -5.61 -19.81
CA LYS A 57 -20.87 -5.90 -18.40
C LYS A 57 -19.56 -6.25 -17.72
N PHE A 58 -19.22 -5.56 -16.65
CA PHE A 58 -18.09 -5.92 -15.82
C PHE A 58 -18.48 -6.04 -14.34
N SER A 59 -17.67 -6.78 -13.59
CA SER A 59 -17.87 -6.98 -12.16
C SER A 59 -16.70 -6.39 -11.40
N LEU A 60 -16.98 -5.54 -10.41
CA LEU A 60 -15.96 -5.07 -9.48
C LEU A 60 -15.53 -6.19 -8.52
N LYS A 61 -14.40 -6.00 -7.82
CA LYS A 61 -13.86 -6.98 -6.85
C LYS A 61 -14.81 -7.30 -5.69
N ASN A 62 -15.76 -6.42 -5.38
CA ASN A 62 -16.83 -6.65 -4.40
C ASN A 62 -18.01 -7.46 -4.97
N SER A 63 -17.89 -8.00 -6.19
CA SER A 63 -18.93 -8.72 -6.93
C SER A 63 -20.10 -7.86 -7.43
N THR A 64 -20.08 -6.54 -7.25
CA THR A 64 -21.08 -5.65 -7.83
C THR A 64 -20.91 -5.60 -9.34
N LYS A 65 -21.99 -5.87 -10.07
CA LYS A 65 -22.03 -5.89 -11.52
C LYS A 65 -22.51 -4.54 -12.04
N TYR A 66 -21.78 -4.00 -13.00
CA TYR A 66 -22.15 -2.78 -13.70
C TYR A 66 -22.19 -3.02 -15.20
N GLU A 67 -23.06 -2.27 -15.87
CA GLU A 67 -23.07 -2.17 -17.32
C GLU A 67 -22.45 -0.82 -17.69
N LEU A 68 -21.35 -0.87 -18.42
CA LEU A 68 -20.70 0.30 -18.99
C LEU A 68 -21.24 0.51 -20.40
N LYS A 69 -21.86 1.66 -20.65
CA LYS A 69 -22.28 2.07 -21.98
C LYS A 69 -21.49 3.29 -22.42
N ILE A 70 -21.00 3.28 -23.64
CA ILE A 70 -20.27 4.40 -24.23
C ILE A 70 -21.00 4.78 -25.51
N ASP A 71 -21.56 5.99 -25.51
CA ASP A 71 -22.28 6.56 -26.64
C ASP A 71 -21.41 7.64 -27.30
N VAL A 72 -21.20 7.53 -28.61
CA VAL A 72 -20.36 8.47 -29.38
C VAL A 72 -21.25 9.28 -30.34
N VAL A 73 -21.64 10.49 -29.94
CA VAL A 73 -22.58 11.34 -30.69
C VAL A 73 -21.90 12.67 -31.04
N ASN A 74 -21.68 12.93 -32.34
CA ASN A 74 -21.10 14.19 -32.82
C ASN A 74 -19.80 14.58 -32.07
N GLU A 75 -18.86 13.65 -31.95
CA GLU A 75 -17.58 13.80 -31.23
C GLU A 75 -17.71 14.02 -29.71
N THR A 76 -18.93 14.03 -29.18
CA THR A 76 -19.19 13.96 -27.74
C THR A 76 -19.26 12.51 -27.30
N ILE A 77 -18.49 12.16 -26.27
CA ILE A 77 -18.47 10.84 -25.67
C ILE A 77 -19.23 10.88 -24.35
N ASN A 78 -20.30 10.10 -24.24
CA ASN A 78 -21.01 9.92 -22.97
C ASN A 78 -20.73 8.52 -22.45
N VAL A 79 -20.25 8.45 -21.22
CA VAL A 79 -20.04 7.20 -20.50
C VAL A 79 -21.15 7.06 -19.46
N ASN A 80 -21.96 6.02 -19.61
CA ASN A 80 -22.98 5.65 -18.65
C ASN A 80 -22.50 4.45 -17.85
N PHE A 81 -22.59 4.56 -16.53
CA PHE A 81 -22.14 3.55 -15.59
C PHE A 81 -23.22 3.34 -14.51
N GLY A 82 -24.09 2.35 -14.72
CA GLY A 82 -25.32 2.25 -13.93
C GLY A 82 -26.21 3.47 -14.16
N ASP A 83 -26.57 4.17 -13.07
CA ASP A 83 -27.37 5.40 -13.10
C ASP A 83 -26.52 6.69 -13.27
N ILE A 84 -25.19 6.55 -13.33
CA ILE A 84 -24.26 7.68 -13.45
C ILE A 84 -23.98 7.93 -14.93
N SER A 85 -24.19 9.15 -15.40
CA SER A 85 -23.88 9.58 -16.76
C SER A 85 -22.82 10.66 -16.73
N ILE A 86 -21.72 10.45 -17.46
CA ILE A 86 -20.55 11.33 -17.49
C ILE A 86 -20.32 11.71 -18.94
N LYS A 87 -20.34 13.01 -19.20
CA LYS A 87 -19.89 13.53 -20.47
C LYS A 87 -18.37 13.68 -20.41
N LEU A 88 -17.63 12.90 -21.19
CA LEU A 88 -16.17 13.01 -21.22
C LEU A 88 -15.75 14.27 -21.96
N ALA A 89 -14.89 15.05 -21.32
CA ALA A 89 -14.06 16.07 -21.97
C ALA A 89 -12.62 15.57 -22.10
N GLU A 90 -11.82 16.26 -22.91
CA GLU A 90 -10.38 16.03 -23.00
C GLU A 90 -9.74 16.20 -21.61
N GLY A 91 -9.02 15.18 -21.15
CA GLY A 91 -8.51 15.08 -19.79
C GLY A 91 -9.17 13.99 -18.94
N ASP A 92 -9.01 14.09 -17.62
CA ASP A 92 -9.48 13.10 -16.66
C ASP A 92 -10.91 13.41 -16.19
N ASN A 93 -11.78 12.41 -16.23
CA ASN A 93 -13.14 12.47 -15.75
C ASN A 93 -13.32 11.41 -14.66
N PHE A 94 -13.87 11.79 -13.51
CA PHE A 94 -13.87 10.94 -12.32
C PHE A 94 -15.27 10.52 -11.90
N VAL A 95 -15.38 9.31 -11.37
CA VAL A 95 -16.59 8.81 -10.70
C VAL A 95 -16.26 8.40 -9.29
N ASP A 96 -17.01 8.95 -8.35
CA ASP A 96 -17.07 8.50 -6.96
C ASP A 96 -18.37 7.72 -6.78
N LEU A 97 -18.27 6.40 -6.65
CA LEU A 97 -19.40 5.47 -6.54
C LEU A 97 -19.97 5.40 -5.13
N ASN A 98 -19.21 5.82 -4.13
CA ASN A 98 -19.59 5.69 -2.72
C ASN A 98 -19.69 7.05 -1.99
N ASN A 99 -19.49 8.15 -2.71
CA ASN A 99 -19.63 9.54 -2.26
C ASN A 99 -18.68 9.88 -1.10
N ASN A 100 -17.48 9.29 -1.08
CA ASN A 100 -16.45 9.58 -0.07
C ASN A 100 -15.51 10.74 -0.47
N SER A 101 -15.80 11.43 -1.57
CA SER A 101 -14.97 12.47 -2.19
C SER A 101 -13.64 11.98 -2.77
N LEU A 102 -13.49 10.67 -3.02
CA LEU A 102 -12.37 10.07 -3.73
C LEU A 102 -12.87 9.45 -5.03
N ALA A 103 -12.11 9.64 -6.10
CA ALA A 103 -12.42 8.97 -7.37
C ALA A 103 -12.21 7.46 -7.20
N ASP A 104 -13.24 6.66 -7.51
CA ASP A 104 -13.15 5.20 -7.60
C ASP A 104 -12.75 4.77 -9.02
N ILE A 105 -13.15 5.54 -10.04
CA ILE A 105 -12.85 5.27 -11.45
C ILE A 105 -12.42 6.56 -12.14
N ASN A 106 -11.33 6.50 -12.91
CA ASN A 106 -10.88 7.59 -13.78
C ASN A 106 -11.03 7.18 -15.24
N PHE A 107 -11.74 8.01 -15.99
CA PHE A 107 -11.93 7.91 -17.44
C PHE A 107 -11.12 9.01 -18.12
N ASN A 108 -10.10 8.61 -18.86
CA ASN A 108 -9.28 9.52 -19.65
C ASN A 108 -9.61 9.35 -21.13
N LEU A 109 -10.10 10.42 -21.75
CA LEU A 109 -10.30 10.49 -23.19
C LEU A 109 -8.97 10.86 -23.86
N ILE A 110 -8.31 9.87 -24.47
CA ILE A 110 -6.99 10.05 -25.08
C ILE A 110 -7.10 10.82 -26.40
N SER A 111 -8.06 10.43 -27.24
CA SER A 111 -8.30 11.10 -28.52
C SER A 111 -9.67 10.76 -29.09
N THR A 112 -10.18 11.67 -29.91
CA THR A 112 -11.33 11.46 -30.78
C THR A 112 -10.92 11.68 -32.23
N LYS A 113 -11.43 10.84 -33.14
CA LYS A 113 -11.28 11.04 -34.59
C LYS A 113 -12.55 10.58 -35.29
N GLY A 114 -13.44 11.52 -35.60
CA GLY A 114 -14.76 11.22 -36.14
C GLY A 114 -15.59 10.40 -35.14
N LYS A 115 -16.03 9.20 -35.54
CA LYS A 115 -16.81 8.29 -34.68
C LYS A 115 -15.95 7.33 -33.84
N VAL A 116 -14.64 7.52 -33.81
CA VAL A 116 -13.72 6.67 -33.04
C VAL A 116 -13.23 7.42 -31.82
N ALA A 117 -13.33 6.78 -30.66
CA ALA A 117 -12.81 7.27 -29.39
C ALA A 117 -11.83 6.26 -28.79
N ASN A 118 -10.70 6.78 -28.31
CA ASN A 118 -9.74 6.02 -27.52
C ASN A 118 -9.88 6.42 -26.06
N ILE A 119 -10.44 5.52 -25.26
CA ILE A 119 -10.75 5.78 -23.85
C ILE A 119 -9.91 4.83 -23.01
N ARG A 120 -9.22 5.40 -22.03
CA ARG A 120 -8.51 4.65 -20.99
C ARG A 120 -9.33 4.70 -19.71
N ILE A 121 -9.72 3.52 -19.23
CA ILE A 121 -10.36 3.37 -17.93
C ILE A 121 -9.29 2.90 -16.95
N ILE A 122 -9.14 3.64 -15.86
CA ILE A 122 -8.22 3.34 -14.78
C ILE A 122 -9.08 3.04 -13.56
N ASP A 123 -8.91 1.84 -12.97
CA ASP A 123 -9.42 1.55 -11.63
C ASP A 123 -8.66 2.50 -10.70
N ALA A 124 -9.29 3.63 -10.37
CA ALA A 124 -8.67 4.69 -9.59
C ALA A 124 -8.70 4.30 -8.13
N LYS A 125 -8.11 3.14 -7.80
CA LYS A 125 -7.73 2.83 -6.43
C LYS A 125 -6.63 3.78 -6.02
N GLU A 126 -7.01 4.94 -5.50
CA GLU A 126 -6.10 5.94 -4.96
C GLU A 126 -5.01 6.34 -5.97
N LEU A 127 -5.17 7.47 -6.66
CA LEU A 127 -4.13 8.09 -7.48
C LEU A 127 -2.87 8.42 -6.66
N VAL A 128 -1.99 7.43 -6.41
CA VAL A 128 -0.53 7.54 -6.34
C VAL A 128 0.09 6.17 -6.64
N SER A 129 0.54 5.95 -7.87
CA SER A 129 1.87 5.39 -8.14
C SER A 129 2.20 5.50 -9.64
N ILE A 130 2.99 6.53 -9.96
CA ILE A 130 3.72 6.60 -11.23
C ILE A 130 4.93 5.67 -11.12
N ALA A 131 4.95 4.70 -12.04
CA ALA A 131 6.09 4.11 -12.75
C ALA A 131 7.27 3.51 -11.95
N GLY A 132 7.57 2.26 -12.29
CA GLY A 132 8.86 1.62 -12.02
C GLY A 132 8.84 0.10 -12.14
N ASN A 133 8.33 -0.42 -13.27
CA ASN A 133 8.48 -1.83 -13.64
C ASN A 133 9.96 -2.14 -13.91
N SER A 134 10.45 -3.16 -13.20
CA SER A 134 11.30 -4.19 -13.79
C SER A 134 10.57 -4.87 -14.95
N GLU A 135 11.27 -5.25 -16.00
CA GLU A 135 11.27 -6.65 -16.42
C GLU A 135 12.42 -6.93 -17.39
N ALA A 136 13.19 -7.96 -17.04
CA ALA A 136 14.04 -8.70 -17.94
C ALA A 136 13.26 -9.94 -18.37
N ASP A 137 13.26 -10.22 -19.68
CA ASP A 137 12.84 -11.51 -20.21
C ASP A 137 14.05 -12.40 -20.46
N ALA A 138 13.90 -13.66 -20.06
CA ALA A 138 14.93 -14.68 -20.13
C ALA A 138 14.93 -15.38 -21.49
N ASN A 139 16.12 -15.57 -22.06
CA ASN A 139 16.36 -16.67 -22.99
C ASN A 139 17.66 -17.39 -22.62
N LYS A 140 17.57 -18.72 -22.49
CA LYS A 140 18.62 -19.62 -22.03
C LYS A 140 19.73 -19.75 -23.06
N THR A 141 20.97 -19.59 -22.64
CA THR A 141 22.13 -20.31 -23.20
C THR A 141 23.05 -20.64 -22.03
N GLU A 142 23.40 -21.93 -21.91
CA GLU A 142 24.33 -22.43 -20.91
C GLU A 142 25.73 -21.90 -21.23
N GLU A 143 26.22 -20.97 -20.40
CA GLU A 143 27.61 -20.54 -20.45
C GLU A 143 28.17 -20.41 -19.03
N LYS A 144 29.43 -20.81 -18.88
CA LYS A 144 30.10 -21.15 -17.62
C LYS A 144 30.16 -19.97 -16.64
N ASN A 145 29.96 -20.32 -15.37
CA ASN A 145 30.12 -19.47 -14.19
C ASN A 145 31.45 -18.68 -14.19
N ASP A 146 31.34 -17.36 -14.33
CA ASP A 146 32.16 -16.40 -13.59
C ASP A 146 31.21 -15.33 -13.02
N LYS A 147 30.98 -15.41 -11.71
CA LYS A 147 29.95 -14.65 -10.99
C LYS A 147 30.55 -13.32 -10.52
N GLU A 148 30.57 -12.34 -11.40
CA GLU A 148 30.89 -10.96 -11.05
C GLU A 148 29.62 -10.27 -10.53
N THR A 149 29.68 -9.77 -9.30
CA THR A 149 28.53 -9.21 -8.59
C THR A 149 28.31 -7.78 -9.10
N LYS A 150 27.36 -7.58 -10.02
CA LYS A 150 26.95 -6.23 -10.42
C LYS A 150 26.41 -5.48 -9.20
N LYS A 151 27.16 -4.48 -8.75
CA LYS A 151 26.77 -3.54 -7.71
C LYS A 151 25.65 -2.69 -8.31
N ASP A 152 24.45 -2.73 -7.73
CA ASP A 152 23.36 -1.82 -8.11
C ASP A 152 23.87 -0.38 -7.93
N GLU A 153 24.18 0.32 -9.01
CA GLU A 153 24.65 1.70 -8.96
C GLU A 153 23.53 2.56 -8.37
N GLU A 154 23.80 3.19 -7.21
CA GLU A 154 22.87 4.16 -6.62
C GLU A 154 22.64 5.27 -7.66
N PRO A 155 21.38 5.71 -7.87
CA PRO A 155 21.10 6.76 -8.85
C PRO A 155 21.92 8.01 -8.53
N GLU A 156 22.62 8.53 -9.54
CA GLU A 156 23.37 9.78 -9.43
C GLU A 156 22.44 10.92 -8.98
N GLY A 157 22.84 11.71 -7.97
CA GLY A 157 22.15 12.94 -7.58
C GLY A 157 21.48 12.96 -6.19
N LEU A 158 21.75 12.01 -5.30
CA LEU A 158 21.33 12.11 -3.88
C LEU A 158 22.45 12.75 -3.05
N GLU A 159 22.18 13.90 -2.44
CA GLU A 159 23.16 14.68 -1.68
C GLU A 159 23.46 14.03 -0.34
N CYS A 160 22.41 13.63 0.39
CA CYS A 160 22.56 13.08 1.73
C CYS A 160 22.87 11.58 1.72
N SER A 161 22.56 10.87 0.63
CA SER A 161 22.76 9.43 0.52
C SER A 161 24.23 9.01 0.66
N ASN A 162 25.16 9.79 0.12
CA ASN A 162 26.56 9.36 0.01
C ASN A 162 27.37 9.53 1.32
N LEU A 163 26.76 10.03 2.40
CA LEU A 163 27.46 10.24 3.67
C LEU A 163 27.66 8.91 4.42
N THR A 164 28.81 8.79 5.07
CA THR A 164 29.31 7.52 5.61
C THR A 164 28.52 7.07 6.84
N THR A 165 28.25 7.99 7.76
CA THR A 165 27.58 7.64 9.02
C THR A 165 26.07 7.89 8.97
N LEU A 166 25.31 7.07 9.70
CA LEU A 166 23.86 7.26 9.88
C LEU A 166 23.55 8.67 10.40
N LYS A 167 24.34 9.13 11.38
CA LYS A 167 24.20 10.46 11.97
C LYS A 167 24.32 11.58 10.93
N GLU A 168 25.35 11.53 10.08
CA GLU A 168 25.56 12.53 9.02
C GLU A 168 24.43 12.51 8.00
N ARG A 169 23.95 11.33 7.59
CA ARG A 169 22.83 11.21 6.65
C ARG A 169 21.55 11.80 7.20
N VAL A 170 21.20 11.44 8.44
CA VAL A 170 20.02 11.97 9.13
C VAL A 170 20.13 13.49 9.30
N ALA A 171 21.28 13.99 9.76
CA ALA A 171 21.49 15.44 9.94
C ALA A 171 21.49 16.22 8.61
N CYS A 172 22.00 15.63 7.53
CA CYS A 172 21.93 16.19 6.18
C CYS A 172 20.48 16.31 5.74
N ARG A 173 19.71 15.21 5.76
CA ARG A 173 18.32 15.15 5.30
C ARG A 173 17.45 16.17 6.02
N ILE A 174 17.52 16.19 7.35
CA ILE A 174 16.75 17.12 8.19
C ILE A 174 17.15 18.59 7.92
N GLY A 175 18.35 18.81 7.38
CA GLY A 175 18.87 20.13 7.03
C GLY A 175 18.46 20.68 5.69
N MET A 176 17.92 19.84 4.81
CA MET A 176 17.47 20.27 3.49
C MET A 176 16.16 21.04 3.59
N GLU A 177 15.88 21.89 2.61
CA GLU A 177 14.57 22.53 2.50
C GLU A 177 13.47 21.48 2.22
N LYS A 178 12.23 21.77 2.60
CA LYS A 178 11.13 20.79 2.52
C LYS A 178 10.95 20.22 1.11
N GLU A 179 11.03 21.06 0.08
CA GLU A 179 10.90 20.64 -1.32
C GLU A 179 12.05 19.72 -1.75
N GLU A 180 13.25 19.91 -1.21
CA GLU A 180 14.43 19.08 -1.47
C GLU A 180 14.31 17.74 -0.74
N GLN A 181 13.85 17.75 0.52
CA GLN A 181 13.52 16.54 1.27
C GLN A 181 12.47 15.71 0.52
N GLU A 182 11.40 16.33 0.04
CA GLU A 182 10.36 15.63 -0.73
C GLU A 182 10.89 15.04 -2.04
N LYS A 183 11.81 15.74 -2.73
CA LYS A 183 12.47 15.21 -3.93
C LYS A 183 13.37 14.02 -3.61
N GLU A 184 14.18 14.09 -2.55
CA GLU A 184 15.01 12.96 -2.12
C GLU A 184 14.18 11.76 -1.66
N LEU A 185 13.10 11.99 -0.89
CA LEU A 185 12.15 10.97 -0.48
C LEU A 185 11.47 10.29 -1.68
N LYS A 186 11.17 11.05 -2.74
CA LYS A 186 10.61 10.52 -4.01
C LYS A 186 11.62 9.71 -4.81
N LEU A 187 12.88 10.17 -4.87
CA LEU A 187 13.92 9.56 -5.70
C LEU A 187 14.44 8.25 -5.11
N TYR A 188 14.59 8.15 -3.79
CA TYR A 188 15.21 6.94 -3.23
C TYR A 188 14.99 6.70 -1.73
N TYR A 189 14.58 7.71 -0.97
CA TYR A 189 14.64 7.63 0.48
C TYR A 189 13.35 7.05 1.07
N LEU A 190 13.28 5.73 1.02
CA LEU A 190 12.52 4.97 2.00
C LEU A 190 13.43 4.69 3.20
N PRO A 191 12.88 4.35 4.38
CA PRO A 191 13.55 4.54 5.66
C PRO A 191 14.98 4.00 5.72
N GLU A 192 15.84 4.62 6.52
CA GLU A 192 17.27 4.27 6.63
C GLU A 192 17.49 2.77 6.85
N GLU A 193 16.57 2.10 7.54
CA GLU A 193 16.45 0.65 7.61
C GLU A 193 16.63 -0.09 6.25
N CYS A 194 15.96 0.38 5.20
CA CYS A 194 15.99 -0.25 3.88
C CYS A 194 17.35 -0.08 3.17
N ARG A 195 18.13 0.92 3.56
CA ARG A 195 19.44 1.20 2.95
C ARG A 195 20.47 0.10 3.23
N ALA A 196 20.39 -0.50 4.42
CA ALA A 196 21.29 -1.58 4.82
C ALA A 196 21.04 -2.90 4.04
N LEU A 197 19.97 -2.98 3.25
CA LEU A 197 19.60 -4.14 2.46
C LEU A 197 20.10 -4.01 1.02
N ALA A 198 20.27 -5.15 0.33
CA ALA A 198 20.68 -5.20 -1.07
C ALA A 198 19.66 -5.94 -1.94
N GLY A 199 19.68 -5.67 -3.24
CA GLY A 199 18.85 -6.35 -4.25
C GLY A 199 17.36 -6.40 -3.90
N ASN A 200 16.76 -7.60 -4.00
CA ASN A 200 15.32 -7.79 -3.79
C ASN A 200 14.86 -7.45 -2.36
N GLU A 201 15.70 -7.65 -1.34
CA GLU A 201 15.33 -7.33 0.04
C GLU A 201 15.13 -5.82 0.24
N LYS A 202 16.00 -5.01 -0.38
CA LYS A 202 15.86 -3.56 -0.43
C LYS A 202 14.55 -3.16 -1.13
N GLY A 203 14.28 -3.72 -2.31
CA GLY A 203 13.04 -3.48 -3.06
C GLY A 203 11.78 -3.82 -2.27
N ILE A 204 11.77 -4.95 -1.55
CA ILE A 204 10.66 -5.37 -0.69
C ILE A 204 10.47 -4.42 0.51
N CYS A 205 11.57 -3.98 1.13
CA CYS A 205 11.53 -3.01 2.22
C CYS A 205 10.92 -1.69 1.75
N ILE A 206 11.43 -1.19 0.63
CA ILE A 206 10.96 0.00 -0.08
C ILE A 206 9.45 -0.08 -0.37
N ALA A 207 9.02 -1.13 -1.06
CA ALA A 207 7.63 -1.31 -1.46
C ALA A 207 6.66 -1.34 -0.27
N ARG A 208 7.10 -1.92 0.86
CA ARG A 208 6.31 -1.98 2.09
C ARG A 208 6.05 -0.59 2.67
N TYR A 209 7.07 0.26 2.77
CA TYR A 209 6.88 1.62 3.26
C TYR A 209 6.04 2.46 2.28
N LYS A 210 6.25 2.31 0.98
CA LYS A 210 5.39 2.93 -0.06
C LYS A 210 3.92 2.54 0.08
N SER A 211 3.64 1.26 0.30
CA SER A 211 2.25 0.75 0.41
C SER A 211 1.43 1.36 1.54
N VAL A 212 2.07 1.96 2.54
CA VAL A 212 1.39 2.58 3.69
C VAL A 212 1.49 4.11 3.70
N GLN A 213 2.10 4.72 2.68
CA GLN A 213 2.25 6.18 2.60
C GLN A 213 0.90 6.90 2.54
N THR A 214 -0.11 6.32 1.90
CA THR A 214 -1.45 6.90 1.85
C THR A 214 -2.10 7.00 3.24
N CYS A 215 -1.61 6.25 4.23
CA CYS A 215 -2.10 6.35 5.61
C CYS A 215 -1.67 7.64 6.32
N TRP A 216 -0.67 8.37 5.81
CA TRP A 216 -0.23 9.64 6.41
C TRP A 216 -1.27 10.77 6.30
N LYS A 217 -2.27 10.62 5.41
CA LYS A 217 -3.41 11.54 5.31
C LYS A 217 -4.28 11.55 6.58
N PHE A 218 -4.24 10.47 7.36
CA PHE A 218 -4.98 10.36 8.62
C PHE A 218 -4.21 11.00 9.78
N PRO A 219 -4.90 11.61 10.76
CA PRO A 219 -4.25 12.17 11.93
C PRO A 219 -3.51 11.10 12.74
N ILE A 220 -2.50 11.52 13.50
CA ILE A 220 -1.77 10.63 14.42
C ILE A 220 -2.78 9.99 15.38
N GLY A 221 -2.78 8.66 15.45
CA GLY A 221 -3.66 7.92 16.35
C GLY A 221 -4.18 6.61 15.76
N ASP A 222 -5.30 6.14 16.28
CA ASP A 222 -5.86 4.83 15.97
C ASP A 222 -6.33 4.70 14.52
N GLU A 223 -6.80 5.78 13.91
CA GLU A 223 -7.25 5.77 12.51
C GLU A 223 -6.09 5.50 11.54
N ARG A 224 -4.97 6.21 11.70
CA ARG A 224 -3.75 5.99 10.93
C ARG A 224 -3.21 4.57 11.12
N VAL A 225 -3.14 4.10 12.37
CA VAL A 225 -2.72 2.72 12.67
C VAL A 225 -3.65 1.69 12.03
N SER A 226 -4.96 1.95 12.03
CA SER A 226 -5.96 1.08 11.40
C SER A 226 -5.82 1.04 9.89
N CYS A 227 -5.51 2.18 9.25
CA CYS A 227 -5.16 2.21 7.84
C CYS A 227 -3.97 1.29 7.52
N VAL A 228 -2.88 1.40 8.27
CA VAL A 228 -1.67 0.57 8.07
C VAL A 228 -1.97 -0.92 8.23
N LYS A 229 -2.75 -1.27 9.25
CA LYS A 229 -3.20 -2.66 9.47
C LYS A 229 -3.98 -3.22 8.28
N ARG A 230 -4.84 -2.42 7.63
CA ARG A 230 -5.57 -2.84 6.41
C ARG A 230 -4.62 -3.14 5.26
N PHE A 231 -3.64 -2.26 5.00
CA PHE A 231 -2.63 -2.50 3.95
C PHE A 231 -1.77 -3.74 4.21
N MET A 232 -1.50 -4.05 5.48
CA MET A 232 -0.79 -5.27 5.88
C MET A 232 -1.68 -6.52 5.94
N ASN A 233 -2.99 -6.38 5.70
CA ASN A 233 -4.00 -7.41 5.94
C ASN A 233 -3.82 -8.07 7.32
N LEU A 234 -3.78 -7.23 8.36
CA LEU A 234 -3.55 -7.63 9.75
C LEU A 234 -4.75 -7.24 10.61
N GLY A 235 -5.51 -8.24 11.04
CA GLY A 235 -6.61 -8.12 11.99
C GLY A 235 -6.14 -7.94 13.44
N THR A 236 -6.99 -8.30 14.39
CA THR A 236 -6.55 -8.41 15.79
C THR A 236 -5.68 -9.65 15.97
N ILE A 237 -4.73 -9.60 16.90
CA ILE A 237 -3.85 -10.75 17.17
C ILE A 237 -4.64 -12.00 17.59
N GLN A 238 -5.77 -11.80 18.26
CA GLN A 238 -6.64 -12.89 18.69
C GLN A 238 -7.32 -13.56 17.49
N GLU A 239 -7.92 -12.78 16.59
CA GLU A 239 -8.55 -13.31 15.36
C GLU A 239 -7.53 -14.04 14.48
N GLU A 240 -6.37 -13.42 14.26
CA GLU A 240 -5.27 -14.00 13.47
C GLU A 240 -4.80 -15.34 14.05
N LYS A 241 -4.70 -15.43 15.38
CA LYS A 241 -4.36 -16.67 16.08
C LYS A 241 -5.44 -17.74 15.92
N GLU A 242 -6.71 -17.37 15.99
CA GLU A 242 -7.83 -18.28 15.77
C GLU A 242 -7.86 -18.84 14.36
N VAL A 243 -7.58 -18.00 13.34
CA VAL A 243 -7.44 -18.43 11.95
C VAL A 243 -6.32 -19.46 11.81
N CYS A 244 -5.11 -19.19 12.30
CA CYS A 244 -4.01 -20.17 12.19
C CYS A 244 -4.24 -21.44 13.01
N ASN A 245 -4.98 -21.37 14.12
CA ASN A 245 -5.26 -22.54 14.94
C ASN A 245 -6.18 -23.57 14.27
N LYS A 246 -6.92 -23.16 13.23
CA LYS A 246 -7.73 -24.07 12.39
C LYS A 246 -6.88 -24.85 11.39
N LEU A 247 -5.66 -24.39 11.11
CA LEU A 247 -4.70 -25.06 10.23
C LEU A 247 -3.87 -26.08 11.01
N THR A 248 -3.23 -27.00 10.29
CA THR A 248 -2.36 -28.04 10.88
C THR A 248 -1.03 -28.13 10.13
N GLY A 249 -0.05 -28.82 10.72
CA GLY A 249 1.25 -29.08 10.08
C GLY A 249 1.97 -27.82 9.57
N GLU A 250 2.45 -27.86 8.33
CA GLU A 250 3.21 -26.77 7.72
C GLU A 250 2.36 -25.52 7.46
N GLU A 251 1.08 -25.67 7.10
CA GLU A 251 0.19 -24.53 6.86
C GLU A 251 0.04 -23.66 8.11
N LYS A 252 -0.07 -24.29 9.28
CA LYS A 252 -0.08 -23.59 10.57
C LYS A 252 1.24 -22.85 10.83
N SER A 253 2.37 -23.50 10.54
CA SER A 253 3.72 -22.91 10.71
C SER A 253 3.90 -21.67 9.83
N VAL A 254 3.50 -21.74 8.56
CA VAL A 254 3.53 -20.62 7.61
C VAL A 254 2.63 -19.49 8.09
N CYS A 255 1.37 -19.80 8.46
CA CYS A 255 0.41 -18.81 8.95
C CYS A 255 0.94 -18.04 10.18
N VAL A 256 1.50 -18.75 11.17
CA VAL A 256 2.10 -18.11 12.36
C VAL A 256 3.29 -17.22 12.00
N ARG A 257 4.13 -17.66 11.04
CA ARG A 257 5.29 -16.90 10.56
C ARG A 257 4.86 -15.61 9.85
N GLU A 258 3.82 -15.68 9.02
CA GLU A 258 3.27 -14.52 8.32
C GLU A 258 2.68 -13.49 9.28
N ILE A 259 1.88 -13.91 10.26
CA ILE A 259 1.36 -12.99 11.30
C ILE A 259 2.52 -12.33 12.04
N LYS A 260 3.52 -13.13 12.45
CA LYS A 260 4.70 -12.60 13.15
C LYS A 260 5.39 -11.53 12.31
N ASN A 261 5.59 -11.77 11.02
CA ASN A 261 6.17 -10.79 10.09
C ASN A 261 5.31 -9.53 9.96
N LYS A 262 3.99 -9.66 9.82
CA LYS A 262 3.06 -8.51 9.77
C LYS A 262 3.13 -7.67 11.05
N VAL A 263 3.14 -8.32 12.22
CA VAL A 263 3.25 -7.64 13.52
C VAL A 263 4.59 -6.90 13.64
N TYR A 264 5.68 -7.52 13.22
CA TYR A 264 7.01 -6.90 13.24
C TYR A 264 7.09 -5.71 12.30
N ASN A 265 6.46 -5.80 11.13
CA ASN A 265 6.34 -4.68 10.20
C ASN A 265 5.53 -3.52 10.79
N LEU A 266 4.43 -3.82 11.48
CA LEU A 266 3.64 -2.79 12.16
C LEU A 266 4.44 -2.10 13.28
N ILE A 267 5.28 -2.83 14.00
CA ILE A 267 6.16 -2.25 15.05
C ILE A 267 7.19 -1.32 14.42
N LYS A 268 7.86 -1.73 13.34
CA LYS A 268 8.86 -0.88 12.66
C LYS A 268 8.23 0.35 12.02
N TRP A 269 7.03 0.20 11.45
CA TRP A 269 6.24 1.34 10.99
C TRP A 269 5.93 2.32 12.14
N ARG A 270 5.61 1.82 13.34
CA ARG A 270 5.43 2.71 14.52
C ARG A 270 6.71 3.42 14.92
N PHE A 271 7.88 2.81 14.75
CA PHE A 271 9.15 3.49 14.98
C PHE A 271 9.33 4.64 13.98
N TYR A 272 9.04 4.38 12.71
CA TYR A 272 9.06 5.41 11.66
C TYR A 272 8.03 6.54 11.90
N ASP A 273 6.80 6.23 12.35
CA ASP A 273 5.81 7.26 12.75
C ASP A 273 6.35 8.20 13.86
N LEU A 274 7.20 7.71 14.76
CA LEU A 274 7.81 8.57 15.78
C LEU A 274 8.85 9.52 15.20
N GLU A 275 9.59 9.11 14.17
CA GLU A 275 10.58 9.94 13.48
C GLU A 275 9.88 11.10 12.75
N GLU A 276 8.81 10.79 11.98
CA GLU A 276 7.97 11.78 11.31
C GLU A 276 7.38 12.80 12.31
N ARG A 277 6.98 12.33 13.50
CA ARG A 277 6.47 13.21 14.57
C ARG A 277 7.55 14.10 15.18
N ALA A 278 8.78 13.60 15.28
CA ALA A 278 9.90 14.40 15.73
C ALA A 278 10.22 15.53 14.74
N GLU A 279 10.17 15.23 13.43
CA GLU A 279 10.31 16.22 12.37
C GLU A 279 9.19 17.24 12.36
N ASP A 280 7.93 16.84 12.59
CA ASP A 280 6.82 17.78 12.76
C ASP A 280 7.09 18.79 13.90
N PHE A 281 7.60 18.33 15.04
CA PHE A 281 7.99 19.24 16.12
C PHE A 281 9.11 20.19 15.69
N MET A 282 10.08 19.73 14.91
CA MET A 282 11.11 20.60 14.36
C MET A 282 10.54 21.67 13.43
N HIS A 283 9.71 21.28 12.46
CA HIS A 283 9.12 22.21 11.49
C HIS A 283 8.22 23.25 12.16
N ARG A 284 7.65 22.91 13.32
CA ARG A 284 6.85 23.83 14.14
C ARG A 284 7.68 24.68 15.11
N GLY A 285 9.01 24.58 15.07
CA GLY A 285 9.92 25.29 15.96
C GLY A 285 9.87 24.83 17.42
N LEU A 286 9.32 23.64 17.70
CA LEU A 286 9.19 23.07 19.04
C LEU A 286 10.43 22.23 19.44
N ALA A 287 11.23 21.83 18.46
CA ALA A 287 12.48 21.10 18.66
C ALA A 287 13.55 21.66 17.74
N ASP A 288 14.79 21.75 18.22
CA ASP A 288 15.92 22.08 17.38
C ASP A 288 16.34 20.86 16.53
N LYS A 289 17.03 21.15 15.43
CA LYS A 289 17.50 20.15 14.46
C LYS A 289 18.40 19.08 15.10
N GLU A 290 19.27 19.45 16.03
CA GLU A 290 20.21 18.52 16.64
C GLU A 290 19.47 17.51 17.54
N THR A 291 18.53 17.98 18.34
CA THR A 291 17.67 17.14 19.19
C THR A 291 16.85 16.15 18.36
N VAL A 292 16.31 16.58 17.22
CA VAL A 292 15.52 15.73 16.32
C VAL A 292 16.42 14.69 15.62
N ALA A 293 17.56 15.11 15.09
CA ALA A 293 18.51 14.21 14.43
C ALA A 293 19.02 13.12 15.39
N ALA A 294 19.34 13.48 16.64
CA ALA A 294 19.78 12.52 17.65
C ALA A 294 18.68 11.51 18.02
N PHE A 295 17.41 11.93 18.07
CA PHE A 295 16.29 11.03 18.30
C PHE A 295 16.08 10.04 17.14
N ILE A 296 16.14 10.55 15.90
CA ILE A 296 15.98 9.71 14.69
C ILE A 296 17.12 8.70 14.56
N GLU A 297 18.36 9.12 14.79
CA GLU A 297 19.52 8.22 14.81
C GLU A 297 19.32 7.05 15.79
N LYS A 298 18.91 7.34 17.03
CA LYS A 298 18.62 6.30 18.03
C LYS A 298 17.50 5.36 17.59
N THR A 299 16.45 5.91 16.97
CA THR A 299 15.29 5.12 16.54
C THR A 299 15.68 4.17 15.40
N GLU A 300 16.48 4.63 14.44
CA GLU A 300 17.03 3.81 13.36
C GLU A 300 18.00 2.72 13.88
N LEU A 301 18.88 3.05 14.83
CA LEU A 301 19.72 2.06 15.50
C LEU A 301 18.88 0.99 16.23
N ASN A 302 17.76 1.40 16.83
CA ASN A 302 16.83 0.46 17.45
C ASN A 302 16.06 -0.38 16.41
N LYS A 303 15.71 0.15 15.22
CA LYS A 303 15.16 -0.66 14.11
C LYS A 303 16.14 -1.76 13.69
N ALA A 304 17.43 -1.44 13.56
CA ALA A 304 18.47 -2.41 13.25
C ALA A 304 18.55 -3.52 14.32
N LYS A 305 18.64 -3.15 15.60
CA LYS A 305 18.61 -4.11 16.73
C LYS A 305 17.35 -4.96 16.74
N PHE A 306 16.19 -4.38 16.41
CA PHE A 306 14.93 -5.11 16.34
C PHE A 306 14.93 -6.18 15.23
N ASN A 307 15.55 -5.88 14.09
CA ASN A 307 15.72 -6.81 12.98
C ASN A 307 16.69 -7.96 13.36
N GLU A 308 17.79 -7.65 14.05
CA GLU A 308 18.82 -8.60 14.47
C GLU A 308 18.40 -9.51 15.64
N ALA A 309 17.46 -9.06 16.47
CA ALA A 309 16.99 -9.81 17.63
C ALA A 309 16.50 -11.22 17.26
N LYS A 310 16.81 -12.22 18.09
CA LYS A 310 16.46 -13.64 17.83
C LYS A 310 15.25 -14.08 18.65
N THR A 311 15.07 -13.47 19.81
CA THR A 311 14.03 -13.82 20.77
C THR A 311 12.90 -12.80 20.81
N LYS A 312 11.83 -13.13 21.55
CA LYS A 312 10.72 -12.22 21.80
C LYS A 312 11.10 -11.16 22.85
N GLU A 313 11.90 -11.56 23.82
CA GLU A 313 12.40 -10.76 24.94
C GLU A 313 13.31 -9.64 24.43
N GLU A 314 14.31 -9.97 23.60
CA GLU A 314 15.18 -8.96 22.98
C GLU A 314 14.38 -7.92 22.18
N ARG A 315 13.39 -8.35 21.39
CA ARG A 315 12.51 -7.43 20.64
C ARG A 315 11.68 -6.55 21.56
N LYS A 316 11.20 -7.11 22.68
CA LYS A 316 10.45 -6.35 23.69
C LYS A 316 11.33 -5.29 24.33
N ASP A 317 12.58 -5.61 24.63
CA ASP A 317 13.54 -4.67 25.21
C ASP A 317 13.81 -3.51 24.26
N VAL A 318 13.96 -3.78 22.95
CA VAL A 318 14.10 -2.73 21.94
C VAL A 318 12.85 -1.84 21.85
N ILE A 319 11.64 -2.40 21.90
CA ILE A 319 10.39 -1.62 21.93
C ILE A 319 10.33 -0.71 23.17
N LEU A 320 10.76 -1.21 24.32
CA LEU A 320 10.83 -0.42 25.56
C LEU A 320 11.89 0.69 25.47
N ALA A 321 13.03 0.42 24.84
CA ALA A 321 14.06 1.42 24.59
C ALA A 321 13.52 2.58 23.72
N VAL A 322 12.90 2.28 22.56
CA VAL A 322 12.29 3.30 21.70
C VAL A 322 11.22 4.10 22.44
N LYS A 323 10.40 3.43 23.26
CA LYS A 323 9.38 4.11 24.08
C LYS A 323 10.01 5.08 25.08
N ASN A 324 11.14 4.73 25.68
CA ASN A 324 11.85 5.61 26.62
C ASN A 324 12.55 6.75 25.88
N ASP A 325 13.23 6.48 24.76
CA ASP A 325 13.83 7.50 23.90
C ASP A 325 12.79 8.55 23.45
N TRP A 326 11.57 8.11 23.09
CA TRP A 326 10.48 9.02 22.75
C TRP A 326 10.02 9.88 23.93
N LYS A 327 9.91 9.29 25.13
CA LYS A 327 9.55 10.05 26.33
C LYS A 327 10.58 11.12 26.65
N ASP A 328 11.86 10.77 26.57
CA ASP A 328 12.97 11.68 26.84
C ASP A 328 12.98 12.82 25.81
N PHE A 329 12.79 12.50 24.53
CA PHE A 329 12.66 13.49 23.46
C PHE A 329 11.49 14.47 23.71
N VAL A 330 10.28 13.96 24.01
CA VAL A 330 9.12 14.80 24.34
C VAL A 330 9.35 15.62 25.62
N GLY A 331 10.11 15.09 26.58
CA GLY A 331 10.55 15.83 27.76
C GLY A 331 11.35 17.08 27.39
N LYS A 332 12.38 16.92 26.56
CA LYS A 332 13.21 18.02 26.05
C LYS A 332 12.39 19.06 25.28
N VAL A 333 11.49 18.61 24.39
CA VAL A 333 10.58 19.50 23.64
C VAL A 333 9.74 20.37 24.59
N LYS A 334 9.24 19.81 25.69
CA LYS A 334 8.45 20.56 26.68
C LYS A 334 9.28 21.55 27.50
N GLU A 335 10.52 21.21 27.81
CA GLU A 335 11.45 22.10 28.52
C GLU A 335 11.80 23.32 27.67
N ASN A 336 12.09 23.11 26.38
CA ASN A 336 12.37 24.17 25.41
C ASN A 336 11.19 25.14 25.22
N PHE A 337 9.95 24.70 25.43
CA PHE A 337 8.76 25.54 25.32
C PHE A 337 8.45 26.36 26.59
N ARG A 338 9.06 26.02 27.73
CA ARG A 338 8.83 26.72 29.00
C ARG A 338 9.82 27.85 29.27
N GLY A 339 10.92 27.91 28.53
CA GLY A 339 11.92 29.00 28.58
C GLY A 339 11.51 30.15 27.68
#